data_AF-A0A7S4HLL4-F1
#
_entry.id   AF-A0A7S4HLL4-F1
#
_cell.length_a   1.000
_cell.length_b   1.000
_cell.length_c   1.000
_cell.angle_alpha   90.00
_cell.angle_beta   90.00
_cell.angle_gamma   90.00
#
_symmetry.space_group_name_H-M   'P 1'
#
loop_
_entity.id
_entity.type
_entity.pdbx_description
1 polymer ?
#
loop_
_entity_poly.entity_id
_entity_poly.type
_entity_poly.pdbx_seq_one_letter_code
_entity_poly.pdbx_strand_id
1 'polypeptide(L)'
;YEKYEDITDESQREFFAPSLFQPTEEEAKIFHLERCLRILPHHQDTGGFFVAVISKTGGIPIHFGETSKQRSNREFSARKDAETAARLAAEGKEPADDGESKAETETKEEIPDAPITVAPKSSLASKAKAKETGRHSKEDPFMFATGERWDGVVDNLRSFFELNESFPSDLLMIRSEGTCPRIYLICEGAKKILQYEANQCLRIVNMGLRMFGKHSFRDADCPYRINSEGIAPLRPFMGTKRRVDITFDDLKILLTNEHPLFTRFSKPVQEKFD
;
A
#
# COMPACT_ATOMS: atom_id res chain seq x y z
N TYR A 1 -8.02 6.01 31.69
CA TYR A 1 -9.36 6.51 31.36
C TYR A 1 -9.92 5.58 30.31
N GLU A 2 -11.02 4.88 30.60
CA GLU A 2 -11.75 4.08 29.63
C GLU A 2 -12.77 4.94 28.87
N LYS A 3 -13.28 5.98 29.54
CA LYS A 3 -14.19 6.97 28.99
C LYS A 3 -13.70 8.39 29.24
N TYR A 4 -14.23 9.34 28.49
CA TYR A 4 -13.89 10.76 28.67
C TYR A 4 -14.27 11.25 30.07
N GLU A 5 -15.38 10.75 30.61
CA GLU A 5 -15.89 11.11 31.93
C GLU A 5 -14.96 10.66 33.08
N ASP A 6 -14.10 9.66 32.85
CA ASP A 6 -13.13 9.19 33.84
C ASP A 6 -12.01 10.20 34.10
N ILE A 7 -11.84 11.20 33.22
CA ILE A 7 -10.89 12.30 33.42
C ILE A 7 -11.53 13.29 34.40
N THR A 8 -11.22 13.14 35.67
CA THR A 8 -11.73 14.02 36.74
C THR A 8 -10.91 15.30 36.91
N ASP A 9 -9.65 15.30 36.45
CA ASP A 9 -8.75 16.45 36.48
C ASP A 9 -9.03 17.37 35.27
N GLU A 10 -9.56 18.56 35.53
CA GLU A 10 -9.90 19.54 34.50
C GLU A 10 -8.70 19.96 33.66
N SER A 11 -7.50 20.01 34.25
CA SER A 11 -6.28 20.36 33.51
C SER A 11 -5.92 19.33 32.44
N GLN A 12 -6.32 18.06 32.65
CA GLN A 12 -6.08 16.99 31.69
C GLN A 12 -7.13 16.95 30.58
N ARG A 13 -8.34 17.46 30.82
CA ARG A 13 -9.42 17.48 29.83
C ARG A 13 -9.10 18.32 28.59
N GLU A 14 -8.18 19.27 28.70
CA GLU A 14 -7.69 20.05 27.56
C GLU A 14 -6.84 19.22 26.58
N PHE A 15 -6.18 18.17 27.06
CA PHE A 15 -5.29 17.32 26.25
C PHE A 15 -6.00 16.13 25.59
N PHE A 16 -7.17 15.75 26.10
CA PHE A 16 -7.94 14.61 25.59
C PHE A 16 -9.25 15.07 24.95
N ALA A 17 -9.35 14.98 23.63
CA ALA A 17 -10.64 15.16 22.96
C ALA A 17 -11.60 13.99 23.27
N PRO A 18 -12.91 14.23 23.45
CA PRO A 18 -13.90 13.17 23.64
C PRO A 18 -13.86 12.08 22.54
N SER A 19 -13.53 12.47 21.29
CA SER A 19 -13.43 11.56 20.15
C SER A 19 -12.22 10.60 20.19
N LEU A 20 -11.30 10.74 21.15
CA LEU A 20 -10.24 9.75 21.37
C LEU A 20 -10.79 8.46 21.99
N PHE A 21 -11.91 8.55 22.71
CA PHE A 21 -12.54 7.44 23.40
C PHE A 21 -13.44 6.64 22.45
N GLN A 22 -13.80 5.43 22.90
CA GLN A 22 -14.68 4.57 22.12
C GLN A 22 -16.05 5.23 21.94
N PRO A 23 -16.60 5.26 20.71
CA PRO A 23 -17.93 5.80 20.47
C PRO A 23 -18.99 4.99 21.22
N THR A 24 -20.13 5.63 21.47
CA THR A 24 -21.27 4.96 22.11
C THR A 24 -21.80 3.82 21.22
N GLU A 25 -22.48 2.84 21.82
CA GLU A 25 -23.08 1.75 21.03
C GLU A 25 -24.10 2.25 19.99
N GLU A 26 -24.79 3.34 20.28
CA GLU A 26 -25.76 3.96 19.37
C GLU A 26 -25.07 4.55 18.16
N GLU A 27 -24.01 5.37 18.38
CA GLU A 27 -23.20 5.92 17.30
C GLU A 27 -22.53 4.81 16.47
N ALA A 28 -22.00 3.78 17.14
CA ALA A 28 -21.38 2.65 16.46
C ALA A 28 -22.36 1.94 15.52
N LYS A 29 -23.62 1.76 15.94
CA LYS A 29 -24.68 1.17 15.10
C LYS A 29 -25.10 2.09 13.96
N ILE A 30 -25.27 3.39 14.21
CA ILE A 30 -25.67 4.38 13.18
C ILE A 30 -24.61 4.47 12.08
N PHE A 31 -23.33 4.48 12.45
CA PHE A 31 -22.23 4.59 11.50
C PHE A 31 -21.75 3.24 10.96
N HIS A 32 -22.39 2.14 11.34
CA HIS A 32 -21.99 0.78 10.96
C HIS A 32 -20.51 0.48 11.23
N LEU A 33 -20.01 0.89 12.39
CA LEU A 33 -18.59 0.75 12.73
C LEU A 33 -18.15 -0.72 12.87
N GLU A 34 -19.09 -1.66 13.01
CA GLU A 34 -18.81 -3.10 12.92
C GLU A 34 -18.25 -3.53 11.55
N ARG A 35 -18.41 -2.67 10.53
CA ARG A 35 -17.88 -2.87 9.16
C ARG A 35 -16.59 -2.08 8.91
N CYS A 36 -16.08 -1.41 9.93
CA CYS A 36 -14.89 -0.58 9.87
C CYS A 36 -13.77 -1.20 10.72
N LEU A 37 -12.53 -0.86 10.37
CA LEU A 37 -11.35 -1.28 11.12
C LEU A 37 -10.51 -0.04 11.46
N ARG A 38 -10.21 0.14 12.75
CA ARG A 38 -9.24 1.15 13.22
C ARG A 38 -7.93 0.47 13.55
N ILE A 39 -6.86 0.89 12.88
CA ILE A 39 -5.49 0.43 13.13
C ILE A 39 -4.79 1.54 13.90
N LEU A 40 -4.39 1.27 15.14
CA LEU A 40 -3.67 2.22 15.97
C LEU A 40 -2.18 2.24 15.59
N PRO A 41 -1.45 3.36 15.78
CA PRO A 41 -0.05 3.44 15.42
C PRO A 41 0.81 2.29 15.97
N HIS A 42 0.58 1.92 17.22
CA HIS A 42 1.31 0.86 17.91
C HIS A 42 0.92 -0.57 17.46
N HIS A 43 -0.15 -0.76 16.70
CA HIS A 43 -0.53 -2.10 16.23
C HIS A 43 0.46 -2.67 15.21
N GLN A 44 1.15 -1.81 14.44
CA GLN A 44 2.08 -2.22 13.39
C GLN A 44 3.36 -1.35 13.33
N ASP A 45 3.60 -0.49 14.34
CA ASP A 45 4.65 0.55 14.30
C ASP A 45 4.54 1.44 13.04
N THR A 46 3.30 1.77 12.68
CA THR A 46 2.96 2.59 11.51
C THR A 46 2.18 3.84 11.93
N GLY A 47 1.75 4.65 10.95
CA GLY A 47 0.68 5.61 11.19
C GLY A 47 -0.62 4.93 11.63
N GLY A 48 -1.52 5.70 12.25
CA GLY A 48 -2.88 5.24 12.53
C GLY A 48 -3.75 5.29 11.27
N PHE A 49 -4.57 4.27 11.06
CA PHE A 49 -5.48 4.20 9.91
C PHE A 49 -6.92 3.90 10.34
N PHE A 50 -7.86 4.40 9.55
CA PHE A 50 -9.26 4.00 9.62
C PHE A 50 -9.67 3.46 8.25
N VAL A 51 -10.16 2.22 8.24
CA VAL A 51 -10.56 1.50 7.03
C VAL A 51 -12.06 1.30 7.06
N ALA A 52 -12.74 1.75 6.02
CA ALA A 52 -14.17 1.49 5.80
C ALA A 52 -14.36 0.92 4.39
N VAL A 53 -15.15 -0.15 4.27
CA VAL A 53 -15.47 -0.78 2.98
C VAL A 53 -16.89 -0.40 2.59
N ILE A 54 -17.03 0.24 1.43
CA ILE A 54 -18.32 0.68 0.90
C ILE A 54 -18.67 -0.18 -0.31
N SER A 55 -19.86 -0.78 -0.29
CA SER A 55 -20.42 -1.47 -1.46
C SER A 55 -21.35 -0.55 -2.22
N LYS A 56 -21.09 -0.40 -3.52
CA LYS A 56 -21.96 0.37 -4.42
C LYS A 56 -23.19 -0.48 -4.77
N THR A 57 -24.35 -0.07 -4.26
CA THR A 57 -25.62 -0.81 -4.42
C THR A 57 -26.48 -0.32 -5.60
N GLY A 58 -26.07 0.74 -6.30
CA GLY A 58 -26.83 1.32 -7.41
C GLY A 58 -25.97 2.15 -8.36
N GLY A 59 -26.60 2.68 -9.42
CA GLY A 59 -25.94 3.60 -10.36
C GLY A 59 -25.48 4.88 -9.67
N ILE A 60 -24.36 5.47 -10.13
CA ILE A 60 -23.96 6.81 -9.68
C ILE A 60 -24.86 7.80 -10.43
N PRO A 61 -25.53 8.74 -9.75
CA PRO A 61 -26.29 9.79 -10.42
C PRO A 61 -25.39 10.56 -11.40
N ILE A 62 -25.91 10.83 -12.60
CA ILE A 62 -25.15 11.37 -13.74
C ILE A 62 -24.44 12.69 -13.38
N HIS A 63 -24.98 13.47 -12.43
CA HIS A 63 -24.44 14.76 -11.99
C HIS A 63 -23.39 14.70 -10.86
N PHE A 64 -22.99 13.52 -10.38
CA PHE A 64 -22.04 13.38 -9.26
C PHE A 64 -20.61 13.83 -9.64
N GLY A 65 -20.29 13.92 -10.94
CA GLY A 65 -18.97 14.29 -11.46
C GLY A 65 -18.75 15.78 -11.76
N GLU A 66 -19.82 16.55 -11.97
CA GLU A 66 -19.74 17.95 -12.41
C GLU A 66 -19.45 18.90 -11.23
N THR A 67 -19.95 18.57 -10.03
CA THR A 67 -19.79 19.37 -8.82
C THR A 67 -18.62 18.94 -7.92
N SER A 68 -18.11 17.71 -8.08
CA SER A 68 -17.11 17.13 -7.18
C SER A 68 -15.67 17.58 -7.45
N LYS A 69 -15.31 17.94 -8.70
CA LYS A 69 -13.96 18.45 -9.03
C LYS A 69 -13.61 19.78 -8.37
N GLN A 70 -14.61 20.59 -7.98
CA GLN A 70 -14.38 21.94 -7.43
C GLN A 70 -14.40 22.01 -5.90
N ARG A 71 -15.10 21.10 -5.21
CA ARG A 71 -15.25 21.17 -3.74
C ARG A 71 -14.16 20.44 -2.96
N SER A 72 -13.74 19.24 -3.40
CA SER A 72 -12.90 18.38 -2.56
C SER A 72 -11.50 18.94 -2.29
N ASN A 73 -10.87 19.62 -3.26
CA ASN A 73 -9.55 20.20 -3.05
C ASN A 73 -9.59 21.54 -2.31
N ARG A 74 -10.63 22.36 -2.51
CA ARG A 74 -10.72 23.69 -1.87
C ARG A 74 -11.04 23.59 -0.37
N GLU A 75 -11.99 22.75 0.01
CA GLU A 75 -12.36 22.58 1.42
C GLU A 75 -11.27 21.86 2.22
N PHE A 76 -10.54 20.92 1.61
CA PHE A 76 -9.42 20.23 2.26
C PHE A 76 -8.20 21.13 2.45
N SER A 77 -7.83 21.93 1.45
CA SER A 77 -6.78 22.94 1.59
C SER A 77 -7.14 24.01 2.63
N ALA A 78 -8.37 24.56 2.57
CA ALA A 78 -8.79 25.60 3.52
C ALA A 78 -8.79 25.13 4.98
N ARG A 79 -9.17 23.86 5.24
CA ARG A 79 -9.10 23.27 6.58
C ARG A 79 -7.67 23.06 7.06
N LYS A 80 -6.78 22.59 6.19
CA LYS A 80 -5.36 22.42 6.50
C LYS A 80 -4.67 23.75 6.80
N ASP A 81 -5.01 24.79 6.04
CA ASP A 81 -4.45 26.13 6.22
C ASP A 81 -4.96 26.76 7.53
N ALA A 82 -6.26 26.58 7.85
CA ALA A 82 -6.83 27.03 9.12
C ALA A 82 -6.26 26.29 10.34
N GLU A 83 -6.03 24.99 10.23
CA GLU A 83 -5.44 24.17 11.30
C GLU A 83 -3.96 24.54 11.53
N THR A 84 -3.22 24.84 10.45
CA THR A 84 -1.84 25.31 10.53
C THR A 84 -1.76 26.72 11.13
N ALA A 85 -2.67 27.61 10.75
CA ALA A 85 -2.76 28.96 11.31
C ALA A 85 -3.15 28.96 12.81
N ALA A 86 -4.08 28.09 13.22
CA ALA A 86 -4.46 27.93 14.62
C ALA A 86 -3.29 27.40 15.48
N ARG A 87 -2.49 26.49 14.93
CA ARG A 87 -1.32 25.92 15.61
C ARG A 87 -0.18 26.94 15.75
N LEU A 88 0.05 27.77 14.74
CA LEU A 88 1.03 28.86 14.78
C LEU A 88 0.61 29.97 15.75
N ALA A 89 -0.69 30.27 15.85
CA ALA A 89 -1.23 31.23 16.81
C ALA A 89 -1.11 30.74 18.27
N ALA A 90 -1.27 29.43 18.52
CA ALA A 90 -1.10 28.84 19.85
C ALA A 90 0.36 28.80 20.32
N GLU A 91 1.33 28.77 19.39
CA GLU A 91 2.78 28.73 19.70
C GLU A 91 3.44 30.12 19.77
N GLY A 92 2.68 31.22 19.64
CA GLY A 92 3.17 32.58 19.84
C GLY A 92 4.26 33.03 18.86
N LYS A 93 4.33 32.43 17.66
CA LYS A 93 5.24 32.85 16.59
C LYS A 93 4.45 33.54 15.49
N GLU A 94 4.78 34.81 15.24
CA GLU A 94 4.28 35.51 14.06
C GLU A 94 4.85 34.87 12.77
N PRO A 95 4.07 34.87 11.66
CA PRO A 95 4.59 34.44 10.38
C PRO A 95 5.64 35.45 9.90
N ALA A 96 6.88 35.00 9.76
CA ALA A 96 7.93 35.78 9.14
C ALA A 96 7.58 36.01 7.65
N ASP A 97 7.36 37.27 7.33
CA ASP A 97 7.46 37.84 5.98
C ASP A 97 8.95 37.90 5.61
N ASP A 98 9.31 37.26 4.51
CA ASP A 98 10.46 37.66 3.69
C ASP A 98 10.34 37.01 2.30
N GLY A 99 10.15 37.87 1.29
CA GLY A 99 10.34 37.56 -0.13
C GLY A 99 11.79 37.12 -0.40
N GLU A 100 12.14 36.50 -1.54
CA GLU A 100 11.83 36.99 -2.87
C GLU A 100 12.02 35.87 -3.93
N SER A 101 10.96 35.63 -4.69
CA SER A 101 10.86 35.36 -6.14
C SER A 101 12.04 34.76 -6.93
N LYS A 102 11.76 33.63 -7.57
CA LYS A 102 11.98 33.50 -9.03
C LYS A 102 10.74 32.93 -9.71
N ALA A 103 10.14 33.80 -10.53
CA ALA A 103 9.02 33.50 -11.39
C ALA A 103 9.45 32.61 -12.55
N GLU A 104 8.69 31.55 -12.81
CA GLU A 104 8.53 31.01 -14.15
C GLU A 104 7.04 30.92 -14.48
N THR A 105 6.71 31.62 -15.56
CA THR A 105 5.40 31.88 -16.12
C THR A 105 4.89 30.61 -16.79
N GLU A 106 3.75 30.06 -16.35
CA GLU A 106 2.99 29.10 -17.15
C GLU A 106 1.64 29.67 -17.54
N THR A 107 1.51 29.83 -18.85
CA THR A 107 0.42 30.40 -19.62
C THR A 107 -0.88 29.64 -19.40
N LYS A 108 -1.98 30.38 -19.17
CA LYS A 108 -3.34 29.86 -19.35
C LYS A 108 -3.54 29.51 -20.83
N GLU A 109 -3.66 28.23 -21.14
CA GLU A 109 -4.33 27.80 -22.37
C GLU A 109 -5.73 27.27 -22.00
N GLU A 110 -6.74 28.04 -22.41
CA GLU A 110 -8.11 27.57 -22.57
C GLU A 110 -8.17 26.62 -23.78
N ILE A 111 -8.91 25.51 -23.66
CA ILE A 111 -9.33 24.70 -24.81
C ILE A 111 -10.86 24.59 -24.77
N PRO A 112 -11.56 24.81 -25.91
CA PRO A 112 -13.00 25.06 -25.93
C PRO A 112 -13.84 23.79 -25.79
N ASP A 113 -15.04 23.99 -25.25
CA ASP A 113 -16.11 23.03 -25.06
C ASP A 113 -16.89 22.80 -26.37
N ALA A 114 -17.06 21.53 -26.80
CA ALA A 114 -18.06 21.16 -27.80
C ALA A 114 -18.53 19.70 -27.59
N PRO A 115 -19.85 19.44 -27.64
CA PRO A 115 -20.43 18.17 -27.23
C PRO A 115 -20.43 17.12 -28.35
N ILE A 116 -20.08 15.87 -28.04
CA ILE A 116 -20.20 14.75 -28.98
C ILE A 116 -21.55 14.05 -28.75
N THR A 117 -22.49 14.31 -29.66
CA THR A 117 -23.69 13.51 -29.89
C THR A 117 -23.33 12.21 -30.62
N VAL A 118 -23.95 11.10 -30.22
CA VAL A 118 -23.75 9.76 -30.81
C VAL A 118 -24.87 9.47 -31.81
N ALA A 119 -24.52 9.10 -33.06
CA ALA A 119 -24.96 7.91 -33.83
C ALA A 119 -24.76 8.15 -35.37
N PRO A 120 -24.89 7.12 -36.25
CA PRO A 120 -23.75 6.38 -36.80
C PRO A 120 -23.66 6.38 -38.35
N LYS A 121 -22.48 6.11 -38.94
CA LYS A 121 -22.22 5.15 -40.04
C LYS A 121 -20.94 5.43 -40.85
N SER A 122 -20.30 4.30 -41.20
CA SER A 122 -19.53 3.97 -42.41
C SER A 122 -18.24 4.73 -42.78
N SER A 123 -17.17 3.93 -42.74
CA SER A 123 -16.19 3.68 -43.82
C SER A 123 -15.00 4.64 -44.02
N LEU A 124 -13.89 3.96 -44.30
CA LEU A 124 -12.66 4.39 -44.97
C LEU A 124 -11.52 4.91 -44.10
N ALA A 125 -10.39 4.22 -44.31
CA ALA A 125 -9.12 4.36 -43.65
C ALA A 125 -8.49 5.74 -43.86
N SER A 126 -7.86 6.25 -42.82
CA SER A 126 -6.65 7.05 -42.95
C SER A 126 -5.82 6.97 -41.67
N LYS A 127 -4.52 6.70 -41.86
CA LYS A 127 -3.49 6.69 -40.82
C LYS A 127 -3.39 8.08 -40.19
N ALA A 128 -3.71 8.19 -38.91
CA ALA A 128 -3.28 9.31 -38.08
C ALA A 128 -2.58 8.74 -36.84
N LYS A 129 -1.27 9.02 -36.73
CA LYS A 129 -0.49 8.73 -35.53
C LYS A 129 -1.10 9.54 -34.38
N ALA A 130 -1.74 8.85 -33.44
CA ALA A 130 -2.14 9.45 -32.18
C ALA A 130 -0.89 9.88 -31.42
N LYS A 131 -0.76 11.19 -31.20
CA LYS A 131 0.30 11.78 -30.38
C LYS A 131 -0.06 11.43 -28.93
N GLU A 132 0.65 10.45 -28.39
CA GLU A 132 0.51 9.97 -27.02
C GLU A 132 0.80 11.11 -26.05
N THR A 133 -0.24 11.73 -25.51
CA THR A 133 -0.14 12.69 -24.39
C THR A 133 0.00 11.90 -23.09
N GLY A 134 1.02 11.04 -23.03
CA GLY A 134 1.39 10.33 -21.83
C GLY A 134 2.15 11.28 -20.91
N ARG A 135 1.51 11.72 -19.81
CA ARG A 135 2.28 12.08 -18.61
C ARG A 135 3.07 10.84 -18.24
N HIS A 136 4.36 10.79 -18.60
CA HIS A 136 5.26 9.72 -18.20
C HIS A 136 5.23 9.63 -16.66
N SER A 137 4.56 8.61 -16.14
CA SER A 137 4.68 8.28 -14.72
C SER A 137 6.12 7.84 -14.51
N LYS A 138 6.82 8.44 -13.53
CA LYS A 138 8.17 8.06 -13.12
C LYS A 138 8.26 6.63 -12.54
N GLU A 139 7.17 5.90 -12.56
CA GLU A 139 6.96 4.66 -11.85
C GLU A 139 6.63 3.55 -12.84
N ASP A 140 7.48 2.51 -12.87
CA ASP A 140 7.28 1.33 -13.71
C ASP A 140 5.98 0.59 -13.34
N PRO A 141 5.24 0.05 -14.34
CA PRO A 141 3.98 -0.63 -14.11
C PRO A 141 4.15 -1.96 -13.37
N PHE A 142 3.09 -2.39 -12.68
CA PHE A 142 3.00 -3.73 -12.12
C PHE A 142 2.63 -4.71 -13.24
N MET A 143 3.46 -5.75 -13.41
CA MET A 143 3.25 -6.82 -14.39
C MET A 143 3.18 -8.17 -13.67
N PHE A 144 2.35 -9.09 -14.17
CA PHE A 144 2.31 -10.44 -13.66
C PHE A 144 3.65 -11.13 -13.91
N ALA A 145 4.11 -11.95 -12.96
CA ALA A 145 5.34 -12.73 -13.06
C ALA A 145 5.15 -13.95 -13.99
N THR A 146 4.79 -13.69 -15.24
CA THR A 146 4.47 -14.70 -16.26
C THR A 146 5.39 -14.60 -17.47
N GLY A 147 5.65 -15.74 -18.11
CA GLY A 147 6.45 -15.86 -19.33
C GLY A 147 7.78 -16.55 -19.05
N GLU A 148 8.41 -17.11 -20.08
CA GLU A 148 9.53 -18.08 -19.97
C GLU A 148 10.60 -17.69 -18.93
N ARG A 149 10.99 -16.41 -18.91
CA ARG A 149 11.94 -15.87 -17.94
C ARG A 149 11.43 -15.93 -16.50
N TRP A 150 10.19 -15.51 -16.27
CA TRP A 150 9.60 -15.42 -14.93
C TRP A 150 9.10 -16.76 -14.43
N ASP A 151 8.64 -17.62 -15.33
CA ASP A 151 8.24 -19.00 -15.02
C ASP A 151 9.43 -19.74 -14.38
N GLY A 152 10.63 -19.63 -14.97
CA GLY A 152 11.85 -20.21 -14.37
C GLY A 152 12.22 -19.61 -12.99
N VAL A 153 11.91 -18.34 -12.74
CA VAL A 153 12.10 -17.71 -11.42
C VAL A 153 11.08 -18.26 -10.41
N VAL A 154 9.82 -18.37 -10.81
CA VAL A 154 8.74 -18.91 -9.97
C VAL A 154 9.01 -20.39 -9.64
N ASP A 155 9.48 -21.17 -10.62
CA ASP A 155 9.85 -22.57 -10.43
C ASP A 155 11.04 -22.72 -9.47
N ASN A 156 12.05 -21.86 -9.60
CA ASN A 156 13.16 -21.81 -8.66
C ASN A 156 12.69 -21.47 -7.24
N LEU A 157 11.79 -20.49 -7.08
CA LEU A 157 11.19 -20.15 -5.78
C LEU A 157 10.42 -21.33 -5.19
N ARG A 158 9.57 -21.99 -5.99
CA ARG A 158 8.79 -23.16 -5.58
C ARG A 158 9.69 -24.30 -5.13
N SER A 159 10.73 -24.60 -5.90
CA SER A 159 11.70 -25.65 -5.58
C SER A 159 12.54 -25.31 -4.34
N PHE A 160 13.09 -24.10 -4.27
CA PHE A 160 14.02 -23.70 -3.21
C PHE A 160 13.35 -23.55 -1.82
N PHE A 161 12.12 -23.03 -1.79
CA PHE A 161 11.33 -22.85 -0.56
C PHE A 161 10.33 -24.00 -0.31
N GLU A 162 10.32 -25.03 -1.16
CA GLU A 162 9.36 -26.14 -1.12
C GLU A 162 7.91 -25.64 -1.02
N LEU A 163 7.56 -24.70 -1.90
CA LEU A 163 6.19 -24.18 -1.96
C LEU A 163 5.29 -25.23 -2.60
N ASN A 164 4.23 -25.60 -1.88
CA ASN A 164 3.25 -26.56 -2.38
C ASN A 164 2.41 -25.99 -3.53
N GLU A 165 1.62 -26.85 -4.18
CA GLU A 165 0.80 -26.49 -5.35
C GLU A 165 -0.32 -25.49 -5.05
N SER A 166 -0.75 -25.37 -3.79
CA SER A 166 -1.79 -24.41 -3.40
C SER A 166 -1.27 -22.97 -3.30
N PHE A 167 0.05 -22.77 -3.43
CA PHE A 167 0.65 -21.44 -3.49
C PHE A 167 0.20 -20.67 -4.74
N PRO A 168 -0.44 -19.49 -4.60
CA PRO A 168 -1.02 -18.73 -5.70
C PRO A 168 0.05 -17.97 -6.49
N SER A 169 0.82 -18.71 -7.31
CA SER A 169 1.92 -18.13 -8.10
C SER A 169 1.45 -17.20 -9.22
N ASP A 170 0.22 -17.39 -9.70
CA ASP A 170 -0.44 -16.54 -10.69
C ASP A 170 -0.88 -15.17 -10.14
N LEU A 171 -0.72 -14.97 -8.83
CA LEU A 171 -0.91 -13.69 -8.12
C LEU A 171 0.42 -12.99 -7.83
N LEU A 172 1.54 -13.49 -8.36
CA LEU A 172 2.83 -12.83 -8.22
C LEU A 172 3.00 -11.71 -9.23
N MET A 173 3.47 -10.57 -8.75
CA MET A 173 3.66 -9.34 -9.52
C MET A 173 5.10 -8.83 -9.38
N ILE A 174 5.56 -8.15 -10.43
CA ILE A 174 6.88 -7.50 -10.51
C ILE A 174 6.73 -6.07 -11.04
N ARG A 175 7.73 -5.23 -10.78
CA ARG A 175 7.72 -3.80 -11.16
C ARG A 175 8.78 -3.40 -12.20
N SER A 176 9.36 -4.34 -12.93
CA SER A 176 10.29 -4.04 -14.02
C SER A 176 10.59 -5.30 -14.83
N GLU A 177 10.67 -5.17 -16.15
CA GLU A 177 11.06 -6.27 -17.05
C GLU A 177 12.57 -6.56 -16.97
N GLY A 178 13.37 -5.55 -16.61
CA GLY A 178 14.84 -5.63 -16.62
C GLY A 178 15.40 -6.30 -15.37
N THR A 179 15.32 -5.63 -14.23
CA THR A 179 15.75 -6.18 -12.94
C THR A 179 14.55 -6.26 -12.02
N CYS A 180 14.26 -7.44 -11.47
CA CYS A 180 13.24 -7.58 -10.45
C CYS A 180 13.90 -7.60 -9.07
N PRO A 181 14.00 -6.45 -8.39
CA PRO A 181 14.47 -6.43 -7.02
C PRO A 181 13.44 -6.99 -6.04
N ARG A 182 12.16 -7.07 -6.44
CA ARG A 182 11.02 -7.28 -5.55
C ARG A 182 9.90 -8.02 -6.26
N ILE A 183 9.41 -9.08 -5.63
CA ILE A 183 8.22 -9.82 -6.07
C ILE A 183 7.12 -9.59 -5.04
N TYR A 184 5.95 -9.22 -5.54
CA TYR A 184 4.79 -8.89 -4.75
C TYR A 184 3.74 -9.99 -4.90
N LEU A 185 2.95 -10.23 -3.85
CA LEU A 185 1.76 -11.06 -3.90
C LEU A 185 0.54 -10.16 -3.76
N ILE A 186 -0.41 -10.31 -4.67
CA ILE A 186 -1.69 -9.60 -4.63
C ILE A 186 -2.83 -10.56 -4.28
N CYS A 187 -4.02 -10.01 -4.07
CA CYS A 187 -5.25 -10.79 -3.97
C CYS A 187 -5.98 -10.84 -5.32
N GLU A 188 -6.90 -11.80 -5.46
CA GLU A 188 -7.75 -11.94 -6.65
C GLU A 188 -8.54 -10.67 -7.01
N GLY A 189 -8.99 -9.91 -6.01
CA GLY A 189 -9.67 -8.63 -6.23
C GLY A 189 -8.77 -7.61 -6.91
N ALA A 190 -7.52 -7.49 -6.46
CA ALA A 190 -6.53 -6.61 -7.07
C ALA A 190 -6.16 -7.06 -8.48
N LYS A 191 -6.06 -8.38 -8.73
CA LYS A 191 -5.85 -8.94 -10.07
C LYS A 191 -6.95 -8.52 -11.04
N LYS A 192 -8.22 -8.62 -10.63
CA LYS A 192 -9.37 -8.17 -11.44
C LYS A 192 -9.33 -6.67 -11.73
N ILE A 193 -8.94 -5.85 -10.74
CA ILE A 193 -8.79 -4.40 -10.91
C ILE A 193 -7.73 -4.09 -11.97
N LEU A 194 -6.57 -4.77 -11.93
CA LEU A 194 -5.48 -4.58 -12.88
C LEU A 194 -5.83 -5.02 -14.30
N GLN A 195 -6.56 -6.12 -14.44
CA GLN A 195 -6.93 -6.68 -15.75
C GLN A 195 -8.05 -5.89 -16.44
N TYR A 196 -8.76 -5.02 -15.73
CA TYR A 196 -9.86 -4.26 -16.31
C TYR A 196 -9.33 -3.10 -17.17
N GLU A 197 -9.68 -3.09 -18.46
CA GLU A 197 -9.15 -2.13 -19.45
C GLU A 197 -9.38 -0.66 -19.05
N ALA A 198 -10.52 -0.33 -18.47
CA ALA A 198 -10.81 1.05 -18.05
C ALA A 198 -9.91 1.52 -16.89
N ASN A 199 -9.24 0.61 -16.19
CA ASN A 199 -8.34 0.91 -15.07
C ASN A 199 -6.88 1.11 -15.51
N GLN A 200 -6.58 1.01 -16.82
CA GLN A 200 -5.24 1.32 -17.35
C GLN A 200 -4.83 2.79 -17.12
N CYS A 201 -5.77 3.66 -16.78
CA CYS A 201 -5.51 5.06 -16.40
C CYS A 201 -5.15 5.24 -14.91
N LEU A 202 -5.27 4.20 -14.09
CA LEU A 202 -4.95 4.27 -12.67
C LEU A 202 -3.44 4.30 -12.47
N ARG A 203 -2.97 5.34 -11.79
CA ARG A 203 -1.58 5.39 -11.32
C ARG A 203 -1.44 4.61 -10.02
N ILE A 204 -0.87 3.42 -10.10
CA ILE A 204 -0.67 2.52 -8.96
C ILE A 204 0.72 2.74 -8.38
N VAL A 205 0.78 3.37 -7.21
CA VAL A 205 2.04 3.63 -6.49
C VAL A 205 2.50 2.36 -5.75
N ASN A 206 1.60 1.78 -4.97
CA ASN A 206 1.84 0.56 -4.20
C ASN A 206 0.66 -0.41 -4.37
N MET A 207 0.97 -1.69 -4.51
CA MET A 207 -0.03 -2.76 -4.59
C MET A 207 0.58 -4.07 -4.11
N GLY A 208 -0.22 -4.84 -3.36
CA GLY A 208 0.18 -6.15 -2.86
C GLY A 208 1.18 -6.08 -1.71
N LEU A 209 1.56 -7.26 -1.25
CA LEU A 209 2.53 -7.49 -0.19
C LEU A 209 3.88 -7.84 -0.80
N ARG A 210 4.96 -7.25 -0.31
CA ARG A 210 6.30 -7.57 -0.79
C ARG A 210 6.75 -8.91 -0.21
N MET A 211 6.61 -9.98 -0.98
CA MET A 211 6.94 -11.34 -0.53
C MET A 211 8.43 -11.65 -0.60
N PHE A 212 9.07 -11.29 -1.72
CA PHE A 212 10.47 -11.65 -1.97
C PHE A 212 11.29 -10.42 -2.36
N GLY A 213 12.56 -10.45 -1.97
CA GLY A 213 13.55 -9.45 -2.32
C GLY A 213 14.79 -10.10 -2.91
N LYS A 214 15.31 -9.56 -4.01
CA LYS A 214 16.58 -10.02 -4.58
C LYS A 214 17.72 -9.69 -3.61
N HIS A 215 18.61 -10.65 -3.36
CA HIS A 215 19.80 -10.40 -2.56
C HIS A 215 21.05 -10.27 -3.45
N SER A 216 22.12 -9.68 -2.92
CA SER A 216 23.36 -9.44 -3.67
C SER A 216 24.32 -10.63 -3.71
N PHE A 217 24.03 -11.72 -2.99
CA PHE A 217 24.86 -12.92 -2.96
C PHE A 217 24.77 -13.67 -4.30
N ARG A 218 25.93 -13.87 -4.95
CA ARG A 218 26.00 -14.39 -6.33
C ARG A 218 25.94 -15.92 -6.42
N ASP A 219 26.37 -16.61 -5.36
CA ASP A 219 26.53 -18.07 -5.35
C ASP A 219 25.38 -18.79 -4.61
N ALA A 220 24.22 -18.15 -4.47
CA ALA A 220 23.05 -18.82 -3.89
C ALA A 220 22.25 -19.54 -4.98
N ASP A 221 21.74 -20.72 -4.65
CA ASP A 221 20.85 -21.50 -5.53
C ASP A 221 19.55 -20.76 -5.88
N CYS A 222 19.13 -19.83 -5.03
CA CYS A 222 17.97 -18.96 -5.24
C CYS A 222 18.41 -17.49 -5.08
N PRO A 223 18.16 -16.61 -6.07
CA PRO A 223 18.59 -15.21 -6.01
C PRO A 223 17.69 -14.33 -5.12
N TYR A 224 16.63 -14.89 -4.55
CA TYR A 224 15.63 -14.18 -3.76
C TYR A 224 15.56 -14.70 -2.33
N ARG A 225 15.37 -13.78 -1.39
CA ARG A 225 15.04 -14.07 0.00
C ARG A 225 13.60 -13.68 0.31
N ILE A 226 13.02 -14.33 1.31
CA ILE A 226 11.72 -13.94 1.86
C ILE A 226 11.88 -12.62 2.62
N ASN A 227 10.96 -11.70 2.39
CA ASN A 227 10.83 -10.47 3.16
C ASN A 227 10.10 -10.74 4.48
N SER A 228 10.37 -9.96 5.53
CA SER A 228 9.73 -10.12 6.85
C SER A 228 8.21 -10.20 6.79
N GLU A 229 7.58 -9.30 6.04
CA GLU A 229 6.14 -9.27 5.80
C GLU A 229 5.60 -10.52 5.10
N GLY A 230 6.42 -11.13 4.24
CA GLY A 230 6.07 -12.32 3.48
C GLY A 230 6.12 -13.62 4.28
N ILE A 231 6.76 -13.66 5.45
CA ILE A 231 6.95 -14.90 6.23
C ILE A 231 5.60 -15.49 6.66
N ALA A 232 4.75 -14.68 7.30
CA ALA A 232 3.46 -15.14 7.82
C ALA A 232 2.53 -15.69 6.71
N PRO A 233 2.28 -14.99 5.60
CA PRO A 233 1.42 -15.50 4.53
C PRO A 233 2.06 -16.64 3.72
N LEU A 234 3.40 -16.73 3.65
CA LEU A 234 4.05 -17.83 2.94
C LEU A 234 4.10 -19.12 3.76
N ARG A 235 4.15 -19.03 5.09
CA ARG A 235 4.30 -20.17 6.01
C ARG A 235 3.38 -21.37 5.76
N PRO A 236 2.08 -21.22 5.42
CA PRO A 236 1.20 -22.35 5.14
C PRO A 236 1.58 -23.13 3.88
N PHE A 237 2.29 -22.49 2.96
CA PHE A 237 2.67 -23.06 1.67
C PHE A 237 4.06 -23.68 1.69
N MET A 238 4.90 -23.31 2.67
CA MET A 238 6.28 -23.78 2.78
C MET A 238 6.38 -25.19 3.35
N GLY A 239 7.22 -26.01 2.72
CA GLY A 239 7.68 -27.30 3.22
C GLY A 239 8.53 -27.21 4.49
N THR A 240 9.00 -28.37 4.96
CA THR A 240 9.74 -28.48 6.22
C THR A 240 11.22 -28.16 6.07
N LYS A 241 11.81 -28.24 4.88
CA LYS A 241 13.26 -28.03 4.67
C LYS A 241 13.76 -26.66 5.10
N ARG A 242 12.93 -25.63 4.94
CA ARG A 242 13.27 -24.23 5.31
C ARG A 242 12.68 -23.80 6.64
N ARG A 243 12.25 -24.75 7.46
CA ARG A 243 11.65 -24.52 8.77
C ARG A 243 12.47 -25.21 9.85
N VAL A 244 13.02 -24.41 10.74
CA VAL A 244 13.82 -24.90 11.87
C VAL A 244 13.04 -24.64 13.14
N ASP A 245 12.53 -25.70 13.75
CA ASP A 245 12.01 -25.62 15.11
C ASP A 245 13.19 -25.50 16.08
N ILE A 246 13.14 -24.46 16.91
CA ILE A 246 14.18 -24.10 17.88
C ILE A 246 13.64 -24.23 19.30
N THR A 247 14.55 -24.43 20.26
CA THR A 247 14.19 -24.45 21.69
C THR A 247 14.06 -23.03 22.26
N PHE A 248 13.51 -22.90 23.47
CA PHE A 248 13.46 -21.60 24.16
C PHE A 248 14.86 -21.03 24.44
N ASP A 249 15.84 -21.88 24.73
CA ASP A 249 17.22 -21.45 24.95
C ASP A 249 17.86 -20.93 23.65
N ASP A 250 17.59 -21.59 22.52
CA ASP A 250 18.02 -21.13 21.19
C ASP A 250 17.37 -19.78 20.83
N LEU A 251 16.09 -19.61 21.15
CA LEU A 251 15.39 -18.34 20.97
C LEU A 251 16.03 -17.23 21.82
N LYS A 252 16.41 -17.53 23.07
CA LYS A 252 17.12 -16.58 23.92
C LYS A 252 18.43 -16.12 23.27
N ILE A 253 19.19 -17.04 22.69
CA ILE A 253 20.44 -16.73 21.98
C ILE A 253 20.19 -15.76 20.81
N LEU A 254 19.13 -15.97 20.02
CA LEU A 254 18.72 -15.09 18.92
C LEU A 254 18.31 -13.69 19.39
N LEU A 255 17.66 -13.58 20.55
CA LEU A 255 17.16 -12.32 21.08
C LEU A 255 18.24 -11.52 21.82
N THR A 256 19.25 -12.17 22.40
CA THR A 256 20.29 -11.49 23.19
C THR A 256 21.57 -11.18 22.43
N ASN A 257 21.85 -11.90 21.33
CA ASN A 257 23.05 -11.68 20.52
C ASN A 257 22.63 -11.11 19.16
N GLU A 258 23.29 -10.04 18.72
CA GLU A 258 22.99 -9.41 17.43
C GLU A 258 23.39 -10.31 16.24
N HIS A 259 24.51 -11.04 16.37
CA HIS A 259 25.05 -11.93 15.34
C HIS A 259 25.48 -13.28 15.93
N PRO A 260 24.54 -14.14 16.34
CA PRO A 260 24.88 -15.44 16.91
C PRO A 260 25.45 -16.38 15.83
N LEU A 261 26.57 -17.02 16.14
CA LEU A 261 27.12 -18.10 15.30
C LEU A 261 26.24 -19.36 15.41
N PHE A 262 26.10 -20.12 14.32
CA PHE A 262 25.32 -21.36 14.33
C PHE A 262 25.79 -22.37 15.39
N THR A 263 27.09 -22.37 15.69
CA THR A 263 27.70 -23.21 16.73
C THR A 263 27.21 -22.93 18.15
N ARG A 264 26.50 -21.82 18.39
CA ARG A 264 25.91 -21.49 19.69
C ARG A 264 24.55 -22.15 19.94
N PHE A 265 23.86 -22.61 18.91
CA PHE A 265 22.56 -23.27 19.07
C PHE A 265 22.70 -24.67 19.67
N SER A 266 21.59 -25.27 20.08
CA SER A 266 21.53 -26.67 20.51
C SER A 266 21.96 -27.61 19.39
N LYS A 267 22.59 -28.75 19.74
CA LYS A 267 23.07 -29.74 18.75
C LYS A 267 21.99 -30.17 17.72
N PRO A 268 20.73 -30.45 18.13
CA PRO A 268 19.68 -30.82 17.17
C PRO A 268 19.33 -29.71 16.17
N VAL A 269 19.56 -28.44 16.54
CA VAL A 269 19.35 -27.29 15.66
C VAL A 269 20.56 -27.10 14.73
N GLN A 270 21.78 -27.31 15.22
CA GLN A 270 22.99 -27.26 14.40
C GLN A 270 22.94 -28.27 13.25
N GLU A 271 22.51 -29.50 13.52
CA GLU A 271 22.36 -30.57 12.52
C GLU A 271 21.35 -30.24 11.40
N LYS A 272 20.47 -29.25 11.59
CA LYS A 272 19.51 -28.78 10.56
C LYS A 272 20.07 -27.70 9.65
N PHE A 273 21.23 -27.12 9.99
CA PHE A 273 21.88 -26.07 9.20
C PHE A 273 22.99 -26.59 8.28
N ASP A 274 23.46 -27.82 8.51
CA ASP A 274 24.38 -28.57 7.65
C ASP A 274 23.64 -29.24 6.48
#